data_AF-A0A848VJ37-F1
#
_entry.id   AF-A0A848VJ37-F1
#
_cell.length_a   1.000
_cell.length_b   1.000
_cell.length_c   1.000
_cell.angle_alpha   90.00
_cell.angle_beta   90.00
_cell.angle_gamma   90.00
#
_symmetry.space_group_name_H-M   'P 1'
#
loop_
_entity.id
_entity.type
_entity.pdbx_description
1 polymer ?
#
loop_
_entity_poly.entity_id
_entity_poly.type
_entity_poly.pdbx_seq_one_letter_code
_entity_poly.pdbx_strand_id
1 'polypeptide(L)'
;MRTLTLIIVATGLMAMTPAPEVDCCGIPSERAVNMSEADWQAYTDRVFDALTQPIFTDAALRAVIQYGDRLAADRGDVISLVRVYRDGEVLGHRRMAVIGINSLDDAWGIDFLSRSYQFEKDQVLKYTVAAVLADYNERHREGTVEVGPLNVVSPV
;
A
#
# COMPACT_ATOMS: atom_id res chain seq x y z
N MET A 1 -11.59 -77.20 3.60
CA MET A 1 -11.98 -75.97 2.87
C MET A 1 -12.28 -74.89 3.89
N ARG A 2 -11.39 -73.90 4.06
CA ARG A 2 -11.58 -72.76 4.98
C ARG A 2 -11.53 -71.48 4.14
N THR A 3 -12.62 -70.73 4.16
CA THR A 3 -12.79 -69.47 3.41
C THR A 3 -12.33 -68.33 4.31
N LEU A 4 -11.30 -67.60 3.88
CA LEU A 4 -10.80 -66.39 4.56
C LEU A 4 -11.53 -65.17 3.97
N THR A 5 -12.35 -64.53 4.77
CA THR A 5 -13.03 -63.28 4.43
C THR A 5 -12.11 -62.11 4.79
N LEU A 6 -11.70 -61.34 3.78
CA LEU A 6 -10.89 -60.13 3.92
C LEU A 6 -11.82 -58.95 4.25
N ILE A 7 -11.66 -58.33 5.42
CA ILE A 7 -12.39 -57.11 5.82
C ILE A 7 -11.47 -55.91 5.51
N ILE A 8 -11.86 -55.09 4.54
CA ILE A 8 -11.19 -53.81 4.26
C ILE A 8 -11.87 -52.75 5.11
N VAL A 9 -11.16 -52.25 6.12
CA VAL A 9 -11.57 -51.09 6.93
C VAL A 9 -11.15 -49.83 6.17
N ALA A 10 -12.12 -49.14 5.57
CA ALA A 10 -11.91 -47.86 4.92
C ALA A 10 -11.84 -46.75 5.98
N THR A 11 -10.63 -46.37 6.37
CA THR A 11 -10.38 -45.18 7.19
C THR A 11 -10.63 -43.94 6.35
N GLY A 12 -11.76 -43.27 6.60
CA GLY A 12 -12.11 -42.00 5.97
C GLY A 12 -11.16 -40.89 6.41
N LEU A 13 -10.23 -40.51 5.53
CA LEU A 13 -9.41 -39.32 5.67
C LEU A 13 -10.28 -38.11 5.29
N MET A 14 -10.83 -37.41 6.28
CA MET A 14 -11.49 -36.13 6.09
C MET A 14 -10.43 -35.14 5.59
N ALA A 15 -10.53 -34.71 4.33
CA ALA A 15 -9.74 -33.61 3.81
C ALA A 15 -10.11 -32.34 4.59
N MET A 16 -9.22 -31.88 5.48
CA MET A 16 -9.34 -30.59 6.12
C MET A 16 -9.15 -29.52 5.04
N THR A 17 -10.24 -28.88 4.63
CA THR A 17 -10.18 -27.66 3.84
C THR A 17 -9.45 -26.60 4.68
N PRO A 18 -8.33 -26.03 4.20
CA PRO A 18 -7.62 -25.01 4.97
C PRO A 18 -8.56 -23.84 5.24
N ALA A 19 -8.59 -23.39 6.50
CA ALA A 19 -9.34 -22.21 6.89
C ALA A 19 -8.85 -21.00 6.07
N PRO A 20 -9.75 -20.12 5.60
CA PRO A 20 -9.32 -18.94 4.86
C PRO A 20 -8.39 -18.10 5.75
N GLU A 21 -7.25 -17.69 5.20
CA GLU A 21 -6.35 -16.74 5.86
C GLU A 21 -7.09 -15.43 6.05
N VAL A 22 -7.38 -15.11 7.32
CA VAL A 22 -8.00 -13.86 7.71
C VAL A 22 -6.87 -12.92 8.12
N ASP A 23 -6.70 -11.81 7.40
CA ASP A 23 -5.72 -10.79 7.77
C ASP A 23 -6.13 -10.13 9.10
N CYS A 24 -5.23 -9.39 9.73
CA CYS A 24 -5.33 -8.81 11.09
C CYS A 24 -6.62 -7.99 11.37
N CYS A 25 -7.42 -7.70 10.33
CA CYS A 25 -8.65 -6.92 10.38
C CYS A 25 -9.94 -7.73 10.11
N GLY A 26 -9.89 -9.06 10.00
CA GLY A 26 -11.12 -9.84 9.77
C GLY A 26 -11.62 -9.85 8.33
N ILE A 27 -10.87 -9.24 7.40
CA ILE A 27 -11.20 -9.16 5.98
C ILE A 27 -10.37 -10.23 5.24
N PRO A 28 -10.99 -11.15 4.49
CA PRO A 28 -10.24 -12.08 3.65
C PRO A 28 -9.48 -11.27 2.60
N SER A 29 -8.15 -11.35 2.63
CA SER A 29 -7.24 -10.64 1.70
C SER A 29 -7.56 -10.95 0.22
N GLU A 30 -8.09 -12.15 -0.06
CA GLU A 30 -8.53 -12.57 -1.39
C GLU A 30 -9.80 -11.86 -1.89
N ARG A 31 -10.67 -11.37 -0.99
CA ARG A 31 -11.96 -10.79 -1.38
C ARG A 31 -11.82 -9.35 -1.92
N ALA A 32 -10.79 -8.63 -1.49
CA ALA A 32 -10.47 -7.31 -2.02
C ALA A 32 -10.02 -7.38 -3.49
N VAL A 33 -9.51 -8.53 -3.96
CA VAL A 33 -8.92 -8.65 -5.31
C VAL A 33 -9.97 -8.59 -6.44
N ASN A 34 -11.26 -8.78 -6.13
CA ASN A 34 -12.33 -8.84 -7.14
C ASN A 34 -13.42 -7.78 -6.94
N MET A 35 -13.07 -6.59 -6.45
CA MET A 35 -14.00 -5.46 -6.36
C MET A 35 -14.14 -4.76 -7.72
N SER A 36 -15.35 -4.29 -8.04
CA SER A 36 -15.55 -3.45 -9.23
C SER A 36 -14.92 -2.06 -9.03
N GLU A 37 -14.71 -1.32 -10.12
CA GLU A 37 -14.22 0.06 -10.05
C GLU A 37 -15.11 0.96 -9.18
N ALA A 38 -16.44 0.80 -9.27
CA ALA A 38 -17.39 1.52 -8.43
C ALA A 38 -17.26 1.15 -6.95
N ASP A 39 -17.00 -0.12 -6.63
CA ASP A 39 -16.77 -0.57 -5.26
C ASP A 39 -15.46 -0.01 -4.70
N TRP A 40 -14.42 0.07 -5.53
CA TRP A 40 -13.14 0.68 -5.16
C TRP A 40 -13.28 2.17 -4.91
N GLN A 41 -14.06 2.89 -5.72
CA GLN A 41 -14.34 4.30 -5.45
C GLN A 41 -15.06 4.47 -4.10
N ALA A 42 -16.14 3.73 -3.88
CA ALA A 42 -16.87 3.80 -2.61
C ALA A 42 -16.03 3.36 -1.40
N TYR A 43 -15.03 2.50 -1.59
CA TYR A 43 -14.06 2.16 -0.56
C TYR A 43 -13.07 3.30 -0.31
N THR A 44 -12.53 3.90 -1.37
CA THR A 44 -11.64 5.07 -1.33
C THR A 44 -12.29 6.19 -0.54
N ASP A 45 -13.52 6.58 -0.89
CA ASP A 45 -14.26 7.65 -0.22
C ASP A 45 -14.39 7.40 1.29
N ARG A 46 -14.70 6.16 1.70
CA ARG A 46 -14.82 5.78 3.11
C ARG A 46 -13.49 5.79 3.85
N VAL A 47 -12.41 5.38 3.20
CA VAL A 47 -11.06 5.40 3.79
C VAL A 47 -10.63 6.84 4.06
N PHE A 48 -10.82 7.75 3.10
CA PHE A 48 -10.44 9.15 3.26
C PHE A 48 -11.38 9.93 4.19
N ASP A 49 -12.68 9.62 4.22
CA ASP A 49 -13.58 10.16 5.26
C ASP A 49 -13.14 9.73 6.65
N ALA A 50 -12.73 8.47 6.82
CA ALA A 50 -12.26 7.94 8.11
C ALA A 50 -10.96 8.61 8.60
N LEU A 51 -10.13 9.18 7.74
CA LEU A 51 -8.95 9.97 8.16
C LEU A 51 -9.35 11.24 8.94
N THR A 52 -10.55 11.77 8.71
CA THR A 52 -11.05 12.95 9.43
C THR A 52 -11.52 12.61 10.86
N GLN A 53 -11.72 11.32 11.16
CA GLN A 53 -12.24 10.83 12.42
C GLN A 53 -11.10 10.23 13.26
N PRO A 54 -10.71 10.83 14.40
CA PRO A 54 -9.53 10.41 15.18
C PRO A 54 -9.53 8.93 15.59
N ILE A 55 -10.71 8.35 15.82
CA ILE A 55 -10.87 6.95 16.24
C ILE A 55 -10.57 5.94 15.12
N PHE A 56 -10.62 6.36 13.85
CA PHE A 56 -10.42 5.50 12.69
C PHE A 56 -9.12 5.80 11.93
N THR A 57 -8.37 6.84 12.32
CA THR A 57 -7.16 7.28 11.61
C THR A 57 -6.14 6.17 11.40
N ASP A 58 -5.85 5.34 12.41
CA ASP A 58 -4.89 4.23 12.30
C ASP A 58 -5.34 3.17 11.28
N ALA A 59 -6.62 2.76 11.32
CA ALA A 59 -7.17 1.79 10.37
C ALA A 59 -7.19 2.35 8.94
N ALA A 60 -7.58 3.61 8.78
CA ALA A 60 -7.60 4.28 7.48
C ALA A 60 -6.19 4.41 6.89
N LEU A 61 -5.19 4.80 7.68
CA LEU A 61 -3.81 4.90 7.21
C LEU A 61 -3.24 3.54 6.78
N ARG A 62 -3.57 2.46 7.51
CA ARG A 62 -3.18 1.10 7.10
C ARG A 62 -3.81 0.69 5.78
N ALA A 63 -5.10 1.00 5.58
CA ALA A 63 -5.79 0.75 4.33
C ALA A 63 -5.14 1.50 3.15
N VAL A 64 -4.79 2.77 3.33
CA VAL A 64 -4.07 3.56 2.30
C VAL A 64 -2.73 2.92 1.94
N ILE A 65 -1.96 2.47 2.93
CA ILE A 65 -0.66 1.83 2.68
C ILE A 65 -0.83 0.48 1.99
N GLN A 66 -1.84 -0.31 2.40
CA GLN A 66 -2.05 -1.67 1.89
C GLN A 66 -2.60 -1.69 0.46
N TYR A 67 -3.45 -0.71 0.10
CA TYR A 67 -4.21 -0.71 -1.15
C TYR A 67 -3.96 0.53 -2.03
N GLY A 68 -2.90 1.29 -1.77
CA GLY A 68 -2.68 2.61 -2.39
C GLY A 68 -2.67 2.59 -3.92
N ASP A 69 -2.21 1.50 -4.54
CA ASP A 69 -2.19 1.27 -5.98
C ASP A 69 -3.58 1.05 -6.62
N ARG A 70 -4.60 0.77 -5.78
CA ARG A 70 -5.98 0.51 -6.20
C ARG A 70 -6.95 1.60 -5.79
N LEU A 71 -6.56 2.45 -4.84
CA LEU A 71 -7.40 3.58 -4.43
C LEU A 71 -7.48 4.58 -5.56
N ALA A 72 -8.69 4.95 -5.95
CA ALA A 72 -8.94 6.01 -6.94
C ALA A 72 -8.83 7.39 -6.27
N ALA A 73 -7.68 7.63 -5.62
CA ALA A 73 -7.45 8.81 -4.80
C ALA A 73 -7.25 10.05 -5.68
N ASP A 74 -7.89 11.15 -5.30
CA ASP A 74 -7.70 12.44 -5.96
C ASP A 74 -6.70 13.34 -5.23
N ARG A 75 -6.52 14.58 -5.72
CA ARG A 75 -5.61 15.53 -5.07
C ARG A 75 -6.07 15.92 -3.66
N GLY A 76 -7.37 15.98 -3.41
CA GLY A 76 -7.95 16.25 -2.09
C GLY A 76 -7.61 15.16 -1.08
N ASP A 77 -7.60 13.90 -1.52
CA ASP A 77 -7.22 12.74 -0.71
C ASP A 77 -5.75 12.80 -0.27
N VAL A 78 -4.84 13.12 -1.20
CA VAL A 78 -3.42 13.34 -0.90
C VAL A 78 -3.24 14.53 0.06
N ILE A 79 -4.02 15.60 -0.10
CA ILE A 79 -4.03 16.74 0.85
C ILE A 79 -4.44 16.29 2.25
N SER A 80 -5.38 15.36 2.38
CA SER A 80 -5.79 14.81 3.68
C SER A 80 -4.64 14.07 4.37
N LEU A 81 -3.84 13.29 3.64
CA LEU A 81 -2.63 12.66 4.19
C LEU A 81 -1.57 13.69 4.57
N VAL A 82 -1.37 14.72 3.75
CA VAL A 82 -0.45 15.83 4.05
C VAL A 82 -0.85 16.54 5.35
N ARG A 83 -2.16 16.74 5.60
CA ARG A 83 -2.67 17.28 6.87
C ARG A 83 -2.34 16.36 8.04
N VAL A 84 -2.53 15.05 7.91
CA VAL A 84 -2.15 14.09 8.97
C VAL A 84 -0.64 14.13 9.24
N TYR A 85 0.19 14.21 8.20
CA TYR A 85 1.65 14.35 8.35
C TYR A 85 2.05 15.64 9.06
N ARG A 86 1.44 16.79 8.71
CA ARG A 86 1.83 18.10 9.24
C ARG A 86 1.26 18.38 10.63
N ASP A 87 -0.01 18.07 10.83
CA ASP A 87 -0.81 18.51 11.98
C ASP A 87 -1.12 17.37 12.96
N GLY A 88 -0.75 16.12 12.63
CA GLY A 88 -1.02 14.96 13.49
C GLY A 88 -0.22 14.99 14.79
N GLU A 89 -0.88 14.78 15.92
CA GLU A 89 -0.23 14.78 17.25
C GLU A 89 0.59 13.49 17.49
N VAL A 90 0.16 12.38 16.90
CA VAL A 90 0.75 11.06 17.08
C VAL A 90 1.82 10.82 16.02
N LEU A 91 3.08 10.67 16.47
CA LEU A 91 4.23 10.42 15.59
C LEU A 91 4.00 9.21 14.65
N GLY A 92 3.38 8.14 15.16
CA GLY A 92 3.02 6.97 14.38
C GLY A 92 2.11 7.30 13.19
N HIS A 93 1.07 8.11 13.40
CA HIS A 93 0.17 8.53 12.32
C HIS A 93 0.89 9.41 11.30
N ARG A 94 1.74 10.35 11.74
CA ARG A 94 2.55 11.19 10.84
C ARG A 94 3.44 10.33 9.95
N ARG A 95 4.11 9.31 10.51
CA ARG A 95 4.96 8.38 9.75
C ARG A 95 4.16 7.57 8.75
N MET A 96 3.02 7.01 9.16
CA MET A 96 2.15 6.27 8.25
C MET A 96 1.60 7.15 7.13
N ALA A 97 1.29 8.42 7.39
CA ALA A 97 0.85 9.35 6.36
C ALA A 97 1.94 9.59 5.29
N VAL A 98 3.21 9.72 5.68
CA VAL A 98 4.34 9.83 4.73
C VAL A 98 4.42 8.59 3.83
N ILE A 99 4.27 7.39 4.41
CA ILE A 99 4.27 6.13 3.65
C ILE A 99 3.03 6.03 2.76
N GLY A 100 1.87 6.46 3.25
CA GLY A 100 0.62 6.49 2.50
C GLY A 100 0.71 7.39 1.27
N ILE A 101 1.34 8.57 1.39
CA ILE A 101 1.60 9.47 0.25
C ILE A 101 2.42 8.74 -0.83
N ASN A 102 3.45 7.98 -0.45
CA ASN A 102 4.23 7.18 -1.40
C ASN A 102 3.39 6.07 -2.07
N SER A 103 2.51 5.44 -1.29
CA SER A 103 1.70 4.30 -1.73
C SER A 103 0.65 4.70 -2.78
N LEU A 104 0.19 5.96 -2.77
CA LEU A 104 -0.70 6.52 -3.79
C LEU A 104 0.03 6.94 -5.07
N ASP A 105 1.36 6.92 -5.06
CA ASP A 105 2.21 7.29 -6.21
C ASP A 105 1.96 8.70 -6.80
N ASP A 106 1.43 9.63 -6.00
CA ASP A 106 1.10 10.99 -6.46
C ASP A 106 2.34 11.91 -6.45
N ALA A 107 2.73 12.37 -7.64
CA ALA A 107 3.92 13.21 -7.83
C ALA A 107 3.90 14.52 -7.02
N TRP A 108 2.73 15.10 -6.76
CA TRP A 108 2.64 16.33 -5.97
C TRP A 108 2.83 16.08 -4.48
N GLY A 109 2.29 14.98 -3.96
CA GLY A 109 2.55 14.52 -2.60
C GLY A 109 4.04 14.30 -2.37
N ILE A 110 4.72 13.69 -3.33
CA ILE A 110 6.18 13.50 -3.29
C ILE A 110 6.95 14.83 -3.34
N ASP A 111 6.58 15.75 -4.25
CA ASP A 111 7.18 17.09 -4.30
C ASP A 111 6.99 17.87 -2.98
N PHE A 112 5.81 17.75 -2.37
CA PHE A 112 5.55 18.32 -1.06
C PHE A 112 6.49 17.73 0.01
N LEU A 113 6.65 16.40 0.05
CA LEU A 113 7.57 15.73 0.99
C LEU A 113 9.01 16.18 0.79
N SER A 114 9.47 16.30 -0.46
CA SER A 114 10.80 16.78 -0.82
C SER A 114 11.07 18.18 -0.26
N ARG A 115 10.14 19.12 -0.46
CA ARG A 115 10.24 20.48 0.08
C ARG A 115 10.16 20.55 1.60
N SER A 116 9.42 19.62 2.22
CA SER A 116 9.21 19.56 3.68
C SER A 116 10.38 18.95 4.43
N TYR A 117 11.15 18.06 3.80
CA TYR A 117 12.28 17.34 4.40
C TYR A 117 13.27 18.25 5.13
N GLN A 118 13.59 19.43 4.57
CA GLN A 118 14.54 20.37 5.17
C GLN A 118 14.02 21.03 6.46
N PHE A 119 12.70 21.09 6.64
CA PHE A 119 12.05 21.73 7.79
C PHE A 119 11.63 20.73 8.88
N GLU A 120 11.68 19.43 8.60
CA GLU A 120 11.35 18.40 9.57
C GLU A 120 12.39 18.36 10.69
N LYS A 121 11.91 18.53 11.92
CA LYS A 121 12.74 18.60 13.13
C LYS A 121 12.89 17.23 13.78
N ASP A 122 11.87 16.38 13.66
CA ASP A 122 11.89 15.02 14.19
C ASP A 122 12.76 14.12 13.32
N GLN A 123 13.80 13.52 13.91
CA GLN A 123 14.76 12.71 13.15
C GLN A 123 14.11 11.44 12.55
N VAL A 124 13.17 10.81 13.26
CA VAL A 124 12.52 9.59 12.79
C VAL A 124 11.66 9.88 11.57
N LEU A 125 10.91 10.97 11.59
CA LEU A 125 10.16 11.43 10.42
C LEU A 125 11.07 11.84 9.28
N LYS A 126 12.15 12.56 9.57
CA LYS A 126 13.12 12.99 8.54
C LYS A 126 13.71 11.78 7.80
N TYR A 127 14.10 10.73 8.50
CA TYR A 127 14.56 9.48 7.88
C TYR A 127 13.45 8.76 7.10
N THR A 128 12.21 8.77 7.61
CA THR A 128 11.07 8.17 6.92
C THR A 128 10.81 8.89 5.58
N VAL A 129 10.83 10.22 5.57
CA VAL A 129 10.70 11.03 4.35
C VAL A 129 11.83 10.73 3.36
N ALA A 130 13.09 10.71 3.82
CA ALA A 130 14.23 10.40 2.96
C ALA A 130 14.11 9.01 2.31
N ALA A 131 13.68 8.00 3.07
CA ALA A 131 13.48 6.65 2.56
C ALA A 131 12.38 6.59 1.50
N VAL A 132 11.24 7.26 1.73
CA VAL A 132 10.14 7.36 0.77
C VAL A 132 10.58 8.07 -0.52
N LEU A 133 11.32 9.18 -0.42
CA LEU A 133 11.81 9.90 -1.60
C LEU A 133 12.79 9.04 -2.42
N ALA A 134 13.66 8.28 -1.74
CA ALA A 134 14.57 7.36 -2.42
C ALA A 134 13.82 6.23 -3.14
N ASP A 135 12.82 5.62 -2.48
CA ASP A 135 11.97 4.58 -3.06
C ASP A 135 11.22 5.08 -4.31
N TYR A 136 10.53 6.23 -4.19
CA TYR A 136 9.80 6.83 -5.30
C TYR A 136 10.71 7.10 -6.50
N ASN A 137 11.88 7.71 -6.25
CA ASN A 137 12.85 8.01 -7.29
C ASN A 137 13.35 6.75 -7.99
N GLU A 138 13.63 5.65 -7.28
CA GLU A 138 14.08 4.41 -7.91
C GLU A 138 12.99 3.79 -8.79
N ARG A 139 11.73 3.75 -8.31
CA ARG A 139 10.58 3.26 -9.10
C ARG A 139 10.36 4.06 -10.39
N HIS A 140 10.69 5.35 -10.40
CA HIS A 140 10.51 6.23 -11.56
C HIS A 140 11.77 6.43 -12.41
N ARG A 141 12.94 5.95 -11.96
CA ARG A 141 14.21 6.07 -12.70
C ARG A 141 14.28 5.16 -13.92
N GLU A 142 13.56 4.03 -13.88
CA GLU A 142 13.57 3.01 -14.94
C GLU A 142 12.80 3.43 -16.21
N GLY A 143 12.03 4.52 -16.17
CA GLY A 143 11.25 5.03 -17.31
C GLY A 143 12.01 5.95 -18.27
N THR A 144 13.24 6.40 -17.95
CA THR A 144 13.93 7.50 -18.66
C THR A 144 15.16 7.06 -19.48
N VAL A 145 15.27 5.77 -19.82
CA VAL A 145 16.40 5.24 -20.60
C VAL A 145 15.94 4.80 -22.00
N GLU A 146 15.49 5.76 -22.83
CA GLU A 146 15.70 5.63 -24.28
C GLU A 146 17.06 6.25 -24.62
N VAL A 147 18.11 5.43 -24.53
CA VAL A 147 19.38 5.76 -25.18
C VAL A 147 19.15 5.57 -26.67
N GLY A 148 18.76 6.63 -27.37
CA GLY A 148 18.78 6.66 -28.83
C GLY A 148 20.16 6.26 -29.36
N PRO A 149 20.25 5.63 -30.54
CA PRO A 149 21.50 5.04 -31.02
C PRO A 149 22.61 6.09 -31.03
N LEU A 150 23.70 5.79 -30.33
CA LEU A 150 24.93 6.57 -30.36
C LEU A 150 25.37 6.73 -31.82
N ASN A 151 25.13 7.91 -32.38
CA ASN A 151 25.72 8.32 -33.64
C ASN A 151 27.22 8.56 -33.39
N VAL A 152 28.00 7.48 -33.48
CA VAL A 152 29.46 7.54 -33.46
C VAL A 152 29.90 8.14 -34.79
N VAL A 153 30.02 9.47 -34.84
CA VAL A 153 30.66 10.16 -35.95
C VAL A 153 32.15 9.80 -35.89
N SER A 154 32.61 8.98 -36.82
CA SER A 154 34.03 8.66 -36.97
C SER A 154 34.78 9.93 -37.43
N PRO A 155 35.90 10.31 -36.79
CA PRO A 155 36.72 11.41 -37.28
C PRO A 155 37.42 11.02 -38.58
N VAL A 156 37.38 11.91 -39.56
CA VAL A 156 38.13 11.86 -40.83
C VAL A 156 39.45 12.59 -40.65
#